data_AF-G4U093-F1
#
_entry.id   AF-G4U093-F1
#
_cell.length_a   1.000
_cell.length_b   1.000
_cell.length_c   1.000
_cell.angle_alpha   90.00
_cell.angle_beta   90.00
_cell.angle_gamma   90.00
#
_symmetry.space_group_name_H-M   'P 1'
#
loop_
_entity.id
_entity.type
_entity.pdbx_description
1 polymer ?
#
loop_
_entity_poly.entity_id
_entity_poly.type
_entity_poly.pdbx_seq_one_letter_code
_entity_poly.pdbx_strand_id
1 'polypeptide(L)'
;MPPNFVLHIEELDDYARVIASMNLSVIFHFNLQILQSLELENVGWILPRGYDYRRIAYIFGLRSSLKIIRLRNCFLPHIPNLVDSNELHLIDCHYWDPPSRQWRPICQRSDSNSHSGMQIWPYLQTLTIGPLIKHIIPLSLPSLHTLELIGVSNVSTVLLFISDLSLRNLKTFIMSHERHPLLRRPAKSTIYGLEHGITTLFAKANNIRYIDGPRVLLLGILNLLHAHPPSFVDKPKGLTLREREENLEVSLTGAESAEQLNDLALNYFRVSLPCHIPL
;
A
#
# COMPACT_ATOMS: atom_id res chain seq x y z
N MET A 1 17.23 -1.37 -7.66
CA MET A 1 18.68 -1.67 -7.64
C MET A 1 19.02 -2.69 -6.54
N PRO A 2 20.16 -3.40 -6.63
CA PRO A 2 20.57 -4.59 -5.84
C PRO A 2 20.72 -4.34 -4.33
N PRO A 3 21.06 -5.36 -3.51
CA PRO A 3 21.10 -5.30 -2.04
C PRO A 3 22.26 -4.48 -1.42
N ASN A 4 22.75 -3.43 -2.10
CA ASN A 4 23.83 -2.56 -1.65
C ASN A 4 23.46 -1.06 -1.77
N PHE A 5 22.27 -0.65 -1.31
CA PHE A 5 21.91 0.77 -1.32
C PHE A 5 21.35 1.27 0.02
N VAL A 6 22.02 0.89 1.09
CA VAL A 6 21.91 1.48 2.42
C VAL A 6 23.33 1.57 2.96
N LEU A 7 24.13 2.58 2.52
CA LEU A 7 25.36 3.06 3.21
C LEU A 7 26.25 4.07 2.46
N HIS A 8 25.99 4.48 1.20
CA HIS A 8 27.01 5.28 0.50
C HIS A 8 26.92 6.81 0.63
N ILE A 9 25.89 7.43 1.23
CA ILE A 9 25.96 8.90 1.35
C ILE A 9 26.93 9.33 2.46
N GLU A 10 27.09 8.53 3.51
CA GLU A 10 28.08 8.77 4.58
C GLU A 10 29.52 8.45 4.14
N GLU A 11 29.69 7.59 3.11
CA GLU A 11 30.99 7.19 2.55
C GLU A 11 31.44 8.00 1.34
N LEU A 12 30.56 8.82 0.74
CA LEU A 12 30.94 9.81 -0.25
C LEU A 12 31.73 10.93 0.45
N ASP A 13 32.90 11.28 -0.10
CA ASP A 13 33.58 12.50 0.33
C ASP A 13 32.63 13.72 0.13
N ASP A 14 32.88 14.78 0.89
CA ASP A 14 32.00 15.95 0.89
C ASP A 14 31.84 16.57 -0.52
N TYR A 15 32.80 16.37 -1.42
CA TYR A 15 32.77 16.87 -2.79
C TYR A 15 31.81 16.06 -3.68
N ALA A 16 31.83 14.73 -3.61
CA ALA A 16 30.92 13.87 -4.36
C ALA A 16 29.46 14.02 -3.87
N ARG A 17 29.25 14.25 -2.56
CA ARG A 17 27.94 14.56 -1.97
C ARG A 17 27.39 15.90 -2.47
N VAL A 18 28.24 16.92 -2.55
CA VAL A 18 27.90 18.24 -3.11
C VAL A 18 27.60 18.13 -4.61
N ILE A 19 28.39 17.38 -5.38
CA ILE A 19 28.16 17.16 -6.82
C ILE A 19 26.83 16.44 -7.06
N ALA A 20 26.52 15.39 -6.30
CA ALA A 20 25.25 14.67 -6.43
C ALA A 20 24.05 15.59 -6.11
N SER A 21 24.16 16.38 -5.05
CA SER A 21 23.14 17.36 -4.65
C SER A 21 22.98 18.48 -5.70
N MET A 22 24.09 18.99 -6.24
CA MET A 22 24.10 19.96 -7.32
C MET A 22 23.47 19.39 -8.60
N ASN A 23 23.81 18.17 -8.99
CA ASN A 23 23.25 17.54 -10.20
C ASN A 23 21.76 17.23 -10.06
N LEU A 24 21.29 16.78 -8.90
CA LEU A 24 19.85 16.65 -8.65
C LEU A 24 19.16 18.01 -8.75
N SER A 25 19.74 19.06 -8.16
CA SER A 25 19.17 20.42 -8.24
C SER A 25 19.15 21.00 -9.67
N VAL A 26 20.07 20.56 -10.55
CA VAL A 26 20.10 20.90 -11.98
C VAL A 26 19.05 20.11 -12.77
N ILE A 27 18.92 18.80 -12.52
CA ILE A 27 17.90 17.93 -13.15
C ILE A 27 16.48 18.38 -12.78
N PHE A 28 16.28 18.88 -11.57
CA PHE A 28 14.98 19.35 -11.11
C PHE A 28 14.72 20.85 -11.35
N HIS A 29 15.69 21.59 -11.88
CA HIS A 29 15.49 22.97 -12.36
C HIS A 29 14.82 23.01 -13.75
N PHE A 30 14.70 21.87 -14.43
CA PHE A 30 13.98 21.79 -15.70
C PHE A 30 12.48 22.07 -15.49
N ASN A 31 11.83 22.64 -16.51
CA ASN A 31 10.39 22.91 -16.48
C ASN A 31 9.60 21.58 -16.38
N LEU A 32 9.30 21.13 -15.17
CA LEU A 32 8.57 19.89 -14.89
C LEU A 32 7.09 19.94 -15.32
N GLN A 33 6.62 21.05 -15.92
CA GLN A 33 5.26 21.18 -16.45
C GLN A 33 4.96 20.24 -17.62
N ILE A 34 5.98 19.66 -18.25
CA ILE A 34 5.82 18.63 -19.30
C ILE A 34 6.05 17.21 -18.77
N LEU A 35 6.57 17.07 -17.55
CA LEU A 35 6.92 15.77 -17.00
C LEU A 35 5.65 15.02 -16.60
N GLN A 36 5.38 13.91 -17.27
CA GLN A 36 4.20 13.08 -17.00
C GLN A 36 4.50 11.87 -16.11
N SER A 37 5.77 11.45 -16.03
CA SER A 37 6.20 10.31 -15.24
C SER A 37 7.47 10.64 -14.46
N LEU A 38 7.50 10.28 -13.18
CA LEU A 38 8.65 10.40 -12.30
C LEU A 38 8.90 9.06 -11.62
N GLU A 39 10.11 8.54 -11.75
CA GLU A 39 10.56 7.35 -11.04
C GLU A 39 11.84 7.66 -10.28
N LEU A 40 11.84 7.44 -8.96
CA LEU A 40 12.99 7.61 -8.08
C LEU A 40 13.14 6.38 -7.20
N GLU A 41 14.36 5.85 -7.15
CA GLU A 41 14.71 4.71 -6.30
C GLU A 41 15.96 5.05 -5.48
N ASN A 42 15.90 4.79 -4.16
CA ASN A 42 16.99 5.00 -3.21
C ASN A 42 17.53 6.44 -3.14
N VAL A 43 16.64 7.43 -3.15
CA VAL A 43 17.03 8.85 -3.13
C VAL A 43 16.80 9.44 -1.76
N GLY A 44 17.86 9.92 -1.10
CA GLY A 44 17.78 10.63 0.16
C GLY A 44 18.34 12.03 0.09
N TRP A 45 17.56 13.03 0.52
CA TRP A 45 18.07 14.38 0.70
C TRP A 45 18.82 14.49 2.03
N ILE A 46 20.07 14.93 1.95
CA ILE A 46 20.88 15.27 3.12
C ILE A 46 21.06 16.78 3.16
N LEU A 47 20.72 17.39 4.29
CA LEU A 47 21.11 18.77 4.56
C LEU A 47 22.62 18.86 4.80
N PRO A 48 23.34 19.73 4.07
CA PRO A 48 24.61 20.25 4.56
C PRO A 48 24.37 20.95 5.91
N ARG A 49 25.30 20.80 6.86
CA ARG A 49 25.20 21.40 8.19
C ARG A 49 24.84 22.89 8.10
N GLY A 50 23.76 23.31 8.78
CA GLY A 50 23.34 24.71 8.87
C GLY A 50 22.29 25.18 7.85
N TYR A 51 21.83 24.32 6.94
CA TYR A 51 20.74 24.66 6.01
C TYR A 51 19.35 24.30 6.59
N ASP A 52 18.33 25.04 6.17
CA ASP A 52 16.92 24.80 6.52
C ASP A 52 16.22 24.05 5.37
N TYR A 53 15.60 22.90 5.64
CA TYR A 53 14.80 22.14 4.65
C TYR A 53 13.66 22.98 4.03
N ARG A 54 13.21 24.04 4.72
CA ARG A 54 12.24 25.00 4.16
C ARG A 54 12.79 25.77 2.95
N ARG A 55 14.12 25.89 2.83
CA ARG A 55 14.82 26.56 1.73
C ARG A 55 15.14 25.65 0.56
N ILE A 56 15.05 24.32 0.71
CA ILE A 56 15.11 23.40 -0.42
C ILE A 56 13.80 23.56 -1.17
N ALA A 57 13.79 24.55 -2.06
CA ALA A 57 12.64 25.00 -2.81
C ALA A 57 11.95 23.82 -3.51
N TYR A 58 10.62 23.78 -3.39
CA TYR A 58 9.56 23.42 -4.34
C TYR A 58 9.87 22.62 -5.62
N ILE A 59 10.92 21.78 -5.66
CA ILE A 59 11.26 20.92 -6.79
C ILE A 59 10.02 20.11 -7.21
N PHE A 60 9.20 19.70 -6.25
CA PHE A 60 7.94 19.00 -6.50
C PHE A 60 6.67 19.84 -6.24
N GLY A 61 6.83 21.12 -5.92
CA GLY A 61 5.74 22.02 -5.54
C GLY A 61 5.24 22.93 -6.66
N LEU A 62 5.87 22.89 -7.83
CA LEU A 62 5.33 23.53 -9.04
C LEU A 62 4.26 22.62 -9.65
N ARG A 63 3.19 23.23 -10.20
CA ARG A 63 2.07 22.56 -10.88
C ARG A 63 2.58 21.44 -11.80
N SER A 64 2.63 20.22 -11.28
CA SER A 64 3.23 19.11 -11.97
C SER A 64 2.17 18.44 -12.84
N SER A 65 2.48 18.21 -14.11
CA SER A 65 1.67 17.37 -15.01
C SER A 65 1.82 15.87 -14.72
N LEU A 66 2.41 15.51 -13.58
CA LEU A 66 2.76 14.13 -13.23
C LEU A 66 1.51 13.28 -13.12
N LYS A 67 1.41 12.31 -14.03
CA LYS A 67 0.39 11.27 -14.07
C LYS A 67 0.86 9.99 -13.40
N ILE A 68 2.17 9.73 -13.42
CA ILE A 68 2.76 8.53 -12.85
C ILE A 68 3.88 8.96 -11.89
N ILE A 69 3.79 8.50 -10.65
CA ILE A 69 4.80 8.74 -9.62
C ILE A 69 5.18 7.39 -9.01
N ARG A 70 6.45 7.02 -9.13
CA ARG A 70 7.01 5.79 -8.57
C ARG A 70 8.19 6.13 -7.68
N LEU A 71 8.01 6.01 -6.38
CA LEU A 71 9.02 6.32 -5.39
C LEU A 71 9.30 5.05 -4.58
N ARG A 72 10.58 4.71 -4.45
CA ARG A 72 11.03 3.55 -3.68
C ARG A 72 12.24 3.90 -2.82
N ASN A 73 12.16 3.66 -1.51
CA ASN A 73 13.21 3.98 -0.53
C ASN A 73 13.69 5.44 -0.67
N CYS A 74 12.76 6.38 -0.54
CA CYS A 74 13.01 7.80 -0.81
C CYS A 74 12.81 8.66 0.45
N PHE A 75 13.74 9.58 0.73
CA PHE A 75 13.66 10.57 1.81
C PHE A 75 13.63 11.97 1.19
N LEU A 76 12.42 12.51 1.02
CA LEU A 76 12.16 13.74 0.28
C LEU A 76 11.92 14.94 1.20
N PRO A 77 12.52 16.11 0.94
CA PRO A 77 12.33 17.28 1.80
C PRO A 77 10.87 17.74 1.84
N HIS A 78 10.11 17.49 0.75
CA HIS A 78 8.69 17.77 0.61
C HIS A 78 8.01 16.66 -0.20
N ILE A 79 6.72 16.40 0.08
CA ILE A 79 5.90 15.45 -0.70
C ILE A 79 5.52 16.13 -2.03
N PRO A 80 5.67 15.46 -3.19
CA PRO A 80 5.13 15.96 -4.46
C PRO A 80 3.61 16.14 -4.41
N ASN A 81 3.06 17.02 -5.25
CA ASN A 81 1.60 17.08 -5.41
C ASN A 81 1.09 15.77 -6.03
N LEU A 82 0.30 15.01 -5.26
CA LEU A 82 -0.23 13.69 -5.66
C LEU A 82 -1.62 13.76 -6.29
N VAL A 83 -2.31 14.90 -6.22
CA VAL A 83 -3.75 15.01 -6.52
C VAL A 83 -4.09 14.68 -7.97
N ASP A 84 -3.20 15.06 -8.90
CA ASP A 84 -3.42 14.93 -10.36
C ASP A 84 -2.86 13.63 -10.95
N SER A 85 -2.31 12.76 -10.11
CA SER A 85 -1.71 11.48 -10.50
C SER A 85 -2.75 10.41 -10.80
N ASN A 86 -2.50 9.61 -11.84
CA ASN A 86 -3.29 8.43 -12.21
C ASN A 86 -2.71 7.15 -11.58
N GLU A 87 -1.39 7.11 -11.38
CA GLU A 87 -0.68 5.97 -10.79
C GLU A 87 0.33 6.46 -9.76
N LEU A 88 0.29 5.84 -8.58
CA LEU A 88 1.13 6.20 -7.46
C LEU A 88 1.69 4.94 -6.79
N HIS A 89 3.02 4.83 -6.75
CA HIS A 89 3.74 3.81 -5.99
C HIS A 89 4.62 4.49 -4.95
N LEU A 90 4.32 4.25 -3.69
CA LEU A 90 5.03 4.79 -2.54
C LEU A 90 5.53 3.62 -1.69
N ILE A 91 6.76 3.20 -1.96
CA ILE A 91 7.40 2.09 -1.26
C ILE A 91 8.52 2.66 -0.39
N ASP A 92 8.42 2.54 0.93
CA ASP A 92 9.40 3.02 1.90
C ASP A 92 9.78 4.50 1.70
N CYS A 93 8.76 5.34 1.55
CA CYS A 93 8.93 6.75 1.26
C CYS A 93 8.63 7.62 2.48
N HIS A 94 9.51 8.59 2.70
CA HIS A 94 9.48 9.49 3.84
C HIS A 94 9.57 10.95 3.39
N TYR A 95 8.92 11.82 4.13
CA TYR A 95 9.06 13.26 4.01
C TYR A 95 9.61 13.87 5.29
N TRP A 96 10.36 14.96 5.16
CA TRP A 96 10.81 15.71 6.33
C TRP A 96 9.64 16.51 6.90
N ASP A 97 9.31 16.32 8.17
CA ASP A 97 8.30 17.12 8.86
C ASP A 97 8.97 18.26 9.65
N PRO A 98 8.96 19.53 9.15
CA PRO A 98 9.70 20.60 9.79
C PRO A 98 9.27 20.90 11.24
N PRO A 99 7.98 20.86 11.61
CA PRO A 99 7.54 21.02 12.99
C PRO A 99 8.13 19.99 13.96
N SER A 100 8.10 18.69 13.63
CA SER A 100 8.64 17.65 14.52
C SER A 100 10.11 17.31 14.28
N ARG A 101 10.74 17.91 13.27
CA ARG A 101 12.17 17.72 12.91
C ARG A 101 12.54 16.24 12.75
N GLN A 102 11.69 15.47 12.10
CA GLN A 102 11.92 14.06 11.84
C GLN A 102 11.39 13.66 10.47
N TRP A 103 11.94 12.58 9.94
CA TRP A 103 11.40 11.90 8.77
C TRP A 103 10.10 11.19 9.14
N ARG A 104 9.05 11.38 8.35
CA ARG A 104 7.75 10.75 8.53
C ARG A 104 7.37 9.96 7.29
N PRO A 105 6.78 8.76 7.44
CA PRO A 105 6.31 7.98 6.31
C PRO A 105 5.20 8.74 5.57
N ILE A 106 5.26 8.74 4.24
CA ILE A 106 4.23 9.35 3.40
C ILE A 106 2.93 8.56 3.54
N CYS A 107 1.79 9.26 3.57
CA CYS A 107 0.44 8.70 3.67
C CYS A 107 0.11 7.91 4.94
N GLN A 108 0.98 7.89 5.94
CA GLN A 108 0.71 7.23 7.23
C GLN A 108 0.52 8.26 8.34
N ARG A 109 -0.40 7.97 9.27
CA ARG A 109 -0.68 8.85 10.40
C ARG A 109 0.54 8.95 11.31
N SER A 110 0.87 10.18 11.70
CA SER A 110 1.97 10.44 12.61
C SER A 110 1.68 9.93 14.01
N ASP A 111 0.49 10.18 14.56
CA ASP A 111 0.01 9.70 15.87
C ASP A 111 -1.54 9.68 15.93
N SER A 112 -2.12 8.93 16.87
CA SER A 112 -3.57 8.66 16.99
C SER A 112 -4.45 9.91 17.16
N ASN A 113 -3.91 11.04 17.61
CA ASN A 113 -4.65 12.28 17.82
C ASN A 113 -4.57 13.28 16.65
N SER A 114 -3.80 12.95 15.61
CA SER A 114 -3.70 13.82 14.43
C SER A 114 -4.97 13.71 13.58
N HIS A 115 -5.88 14.68 13.75
CA HIS A 115 -7.05 14.85 12.89
C HIS A 115 -6.60 15.33 11.52
N SER A 116 -6.11 14.39 10.72
CA SER A 116 -5.80 14.64 9.31
C SER A 116 -7.12 14.67 8.57
N GLY A 117 -7.50 15.83 8.03
CA GLY A 117 -8.67 15.93 7.15
C GLY A 117 -8.56 14.93 5.99
N MET A 118 -9.71 14.45 5.52
CA MET A 118 -9.74 13.50 4.40
C MET A 118 -9.10 14.12 3.15
N GLN A 119 -8.10 13.46 2.58
CA GLN A 119 -7.53 13.86 1.31
C GLN A 119 -8.29 13.22 0.16
N ILE A 120 -8.40 13.92 -0.96
CA ILE A 120 -9.15 13.46 -2.13
C ILE A 120 -8.21 13.39 -3.33
N TRP A 121 -8.09 12.21 -3.92
CA TRP A 121 -7.30 11.99 -5.15
C TRP A 121 -8.25 11.48 -6.25
N PRO A 122 -8.89 12.39 -7.00
CA PRO A 122 -10.04 12.06 -7.82
C PRO A 122 -9.69 11.21 -9.04
N TYR A 123 -8.45 11.31 -9.55
CA TYR A 123 -8.04 10.65 -10.79
C TYR A 123 -7.21 9.38 -10.58
N LEU A 124 -6.86 9.07 -9.34
CA LEU A 124 -5.97 7.96 -9.05
C LEU A 124 -6.63 6.62 -9.37
N GLN A 125 -6.01 5.84 -10.25
CA GLN A 125 -6.48 4.52 -10.70
C GLN A 125 -5.72 3.38 -10.03
N THR A 126 -4.43 3.57 -9.77
CA THR A 126 -3.55 2.59 -9.15
C THR A 126 -2.81 3.20 -7.97
N LEU A 127 -2.89 2.54 -6.83
CA LEU A 127 -2.20 2.95 -5.61
C LEU A 127 -1.45 1.77 -5.01
N THR A 128 -0.13 1.91 -4.84
CA THR A 128 0.70 1.01 -4.04
C THR A 128 1.29 1.79 -2.87
N ILE A 129 1.04 1.35 -1.63
CA ILE A 129 1.61 1.97 -0.42
C ILE A 129 2.19 0.89 0.50
N GLY A 130 3.41 1.12 0.96
CA GLY A 130 3.95 0.51 2.18
C GLY A 130 5.45 0.77 2.29
N PRO A 131 6.19 0.07 3.17
CA PRO A 131 5.67 -0.79 4.22
C PRO A 131 4.73 -0.04 5.19
N LEU A 132 3.61 -0.67 5.52
CA LEU A 132 2.62 -0.12 6.43
C LEU A 132 2.95 -0.51 7.87
N ILE A 133 3.41 0.48 8.64
CA ILE A 133 3.74 0.36 10.06
C ILE A 133 2.62 1.01 10.92
N LYS A 134 1.91 2.00 10.36
CA LYS A 134 0.81 2.73 10.99
C LYS A 134 -0.41 2.81 10.06
N HIS A 135 -1.53 3.28 10.62
CA HIS A 135 -2.75 3.56 9.85
C HIS A 135 -2.48 4.55 8.71
N ILE A 136 -3.12 4.31 7.57
CA ILE A 136 -3.12 5.22 6.44
C ILE A 136 -3.96 6.45 6.82
N ILE A 137 -3.58 7.63 6.32
CA ILE A 137 -4.43 8.82 6.43
C ILE A 137 -5.78 8.56 5.72
N PRO A 138 -6.88 9.23 6.11
CA PRO A 138 -8.14 9.07 5.38
C PRO A 138 -8.01 9.53 3.93
N LEU A 139 -8.33 8.64 2.98
CA LEU A 139 -8.25 8.91 1.54
C LEU A 139 -9.59 8.63 0.84
N SER A 140 -10.05 9.59 0.07
CA SER A 140 -11.15 9.43 -0.89
C SER A 140 -10.59 9.18 -2.28
N LEU A 141 -10.79 7.96 -2.80
CA LEU A 141 -10.18 7.45 -4.02
C LEU A 141 -11.25 6.98 -5.02
N PRO A 142 -12.08 7.90 -5.55
CA PRO A 142 -13.27 7.53 -6.32
C PRO A 142 -12.96 6.81 -7.64
N SER A 143 -11.78 7.01 -8.24
CA SER A 143 -11.40 6.37 -9.52
C SER A 143 -10.49 5.15 -9.35
N LEU A 144 -10.26 4.70 -8.11
CA LEU A 144 -9.29 3.66 -7.83
C LEU A 144 -9.79 2.30 -8.28
N HIS A 145 -8.99 1.63 -9.10
CA HIS A 145 -9.24 0.28 -9.61
C HIS A 145 -8.32 -0.76 -8.99
N THR A 146 -7.09 -0.38 -8.67
CA THR A 146 -6.07 -1.26 -8.13
C THR A 146 -5.48 -0.66 -6.85
N LEU A 147 -5.51 -1.44 -5.77
CA LEU A 147 -4.89 -1.10 -4.50
C LEU A 147 -3.92 -2.21 -4.11
N GLU A 148 -2.67 -1.84 -3.88
CA GLU A 148 -1.68 -2.69 -3.25
C GLU A 148 -1.25 -2.11 -1.89
N LEU A 149 -1.38 -2.93 -0.86
CA LEU A 149 -0.90 -2.62 0.48
C LEU A 149 0.27 -3.55 0.81
N ILE A 150 1.44 -2.96 1.07
CA ILE A 150 2.64 -3.71 1.46
C ILE A 150 2.73 -3.68 2.99
N GLY A 151 2.46 -4.82 3.64
CA GLY A 151 2.49 -4.95 5.09
C GLY A 151 3.83 -5.42 5.63
N VAL A 152 4.25 -4.87 6.78
CA VAL A 152 5.33 -5.43 7.61
C VAL A 152 4.83 -6.26 8.79
N SER A 153 3.53 -6.18 9.08
CA SER A 153 2.87 -6.82 10.21
C SER A 153 1.93 -7.93 9.74
N ASN A 154 1.09 -8.44 10.66
CA ASN A 154 0.12 -9.47 10.33
C ASN A 154 -1.00 -8.93 9.40
N VAL A 155 -1.64 -9.85 8.69
CA VAL A 155 -2.73 -9.57 7.73
C VAL A 155 -3.85 -8.74 8.38
N SER A 156 -4.24 -9.05 9.62
CA SER A 156 -5.31 -8.34 10.33
C SER A 156 -5.03 -6.85 10.47
N THR A 157 -3.80 -6.46 10.84
CA THR A 157 -3.44 -5.05 11.00
C THR A 157 -3.48 -4.32 9.67
N VAL A 158 -3.01 -4.94 8.58
CA VAL A 158 -3.07 -4.32 7.25
C VAL A 158 -4.52 -4.13 6.79
N LEU A 159 -5.40 -5.11 7.04
CA LEU A 159 -6.83 -4.98 6.72
C LEU A 159 -7.52 -3.86 7.50
N LEU A 160 -7.12 -3.59 8.74
CA LEU A 160 -7.69 -2.47 9.52
C LEU A 160 -7.43 -1.11 8.84
N PHE A 161 -6.34 -0.98 8.08
CA PHE A 161 -6.00 0.27 7.39
C PHE A 161 -6.93 0.57 6.21
N ILE A 162 -7.68 -0.42 5.72
CA ILE A 162 -8.69 -0.25 4.67
C ILE A 162 -9.87 0.60 5.16
N SER A 163 -10.13 0.60 6.47
CA SER A 163 -11.24 1.38 7.06
C SER A 163 -11.14 2.87 6.76
N ASP A 164 -9.92 3.40 6.60
CA ASP A 164 -9.64 4.81 6.31
C ASP A 164 -9.75 5.15 4.80
N LEU A 165 -10.07 4.19 3.92
CA LEU A 165 -10.10 4.37 2.46
C LEU A 165 -11.52 4.33 1.88
N SER A 166 -11.77 5.09 0.81
CA SER A 166 -12.99 4.96 -0.01
C SER A 166 -12.69 4.18 -1.29
N LEU A 167 -13.23 2.96 -1.43
CA LEU A 167 -12.80 1.96 -2.41
C LEU A 167 -13.92 1.49 -3.37
N ARG A 168 -14.93 2.32 -3.62
CA ARG A 168 -16.17 1.92 -4.34
C ARG A 168 -15.93 1.30 -5.72
N ASN A 169 -14.89 1.74 -6.43
CA ASN A 169 -14.56 1.28 -7.78
C ASN A 169 -13.40 0.27 -7.82
N LEU A 170 -12.94 -0.18 -6.65
CA LEU A 170 -11.83 -1.12 -6.56
C LEU A 170 -12.20 -2.45 -7.20
N LYS A 171 -11.35 -2.91 -8.13
CA LYS A 171 -11.48 -4.20 -8.82
C LYS A 171 -10.43 -5.20 -8.35
N THR A 172 -9.25 -4.70 -8.02
CA THR A 172 -8.06 -5.50 -7.70
C THR A 172 -7.48 -5.06 -6.37
N PHE A 173 -7.43 -5.97 -5.41
CA PHE A 173 -6.73 -5.77 -4.15
C PHE A 173 -5.52 -6.70 -4.07
N ILE A 174 -4.37 -6.14 -3.70
CA ILE A 174 -3.12 -6.87 -3.55
C ILE A 174 -2.61 -6.61 -2.14
N MET A 175 -2.38 -7.68 -1.37
CA MET A 175 -1.68 -7.61 -0.09
C MET A 175 -0.32 -8.27 -0.24
N SER A 176 0.69 -7.43 -0.35
CA SER A 176 2.08 -7.86 -0.47
C SER A 176 2.76 -7.81 0.89
N HIS A 177 3.79 -8.62 1.09
CA HIS A 177 4.66 -8.54 2.26
C HIS A 177 6.04 -8.08 1.83
N GLU A 178 6.60 -7.14 2.58
CA GLU A 178 7.99 -6.77 2.38
C GLU A 178 8.87 -7.89 2.95
N ARG A 179 9.65 -8.55 2.07
CA ARG A 179 10.70 -9.49 2.48
C ARG A 179 11.91 -8.70 2.98
N HIS A 180 11.75 -7.97 4.09
CA HIS A 180 12.86 -7.24 4.68
C HIS A 180 13.76 -8.22 5.46
N PRO A 181 15.07 -8.32 5.18
CA PRO A 181 15.95 -9.32 5.79
C PRO A 181 16.11 -9.16 7.31
N LEU A 182 15.84 -7.95 7.84
CA LEU A 182 15.92 -7.63 9.27
C LEU A 182 14.58 -7.72 10.01
N LEU A 183 13.46 -7.83 9.30
CA LEU A 183 12.16 -8.01 9.94
C LEU A 183 11.93 -9.51 10.12
N ARG A 184 11.78 -9.93 11.39
CA ARG A 184 11.41 -11.31 11.74
C ARG A 184 10.24 -11.73 10.86
N ARG A 185 10.28 -12.97 10.34
CA ARG A 185 9.14 -13.60 9.67
C ARG A 185 7.86 -13.22 10.43
N PRO A 186 6.81 -12.74 9.74
CA PRO A 186 5.59 -12.35 10.42
C PRO A 186 5.17 -13.49 11.36
N ALA A 187 4.85 -13.14 12.61
CA ALA A 187 4.32 -14.11 13.57
C ALA A 187 3.19 -14.87 12.89
N LYS A 188 3.11 -16.20 13.10
CA LYS A 188 2.08 -17.07 12.50
C LYS A 188 0.74 -16.38 12.60
N SER A 189 0.26 -15.84 11.47
CA SER A 189 -1.00 -15.12 11.42
C SER A 189 -2.10 -16.15 11.57
N THR A 190 -2.91 -16.00 12.63
CA THR A 190 -4.10 -16.81 12.81
C THR A 190 -5.21 -16.30 11.89
N ILE A 191 -6.05 -17.21 11.43
CA ILE A 191 -7.26 -16.88 10.65
C ILE A 191 -8.27 -16.10 11.53
N TYR A 192 -8.26 -16.36 12.85
CA TYR A 192 -9.09 -15.69 13.84
C TYR A 192 -8.79 -14.18 13.89
N GLY A 193 -9.83 -13.36 13.78
CA GLY A 193 -9.75 -11.89 13.82
C GLY A 193 -9.67 -11.19 12.45
N LEU A 194 -9.68 -11.93 11.34
CA LEU A 194 -9.71 -11.34 9.99
C LEU A 194 -11.10 -10.91 9.52
N GLU A 195 -12.15 -11.50 10.09
CA GLU A 195 -13.55 -11.32 9.68
C GLU A 195 -13.93 -9.84 9.54
N HIS A 196 -13.67 -9.03 10.56
CA HIS A 196 -14.02 -7.61 10.52
C HIS A 196 -13.33 -6.86 9.38
N GLY A 197 -12.04 -7.14 9.14
CA GLY A 197 -11.27 -6.50 8.08
C GLY A 197 -11.73 -6.93 6.68
N ILE A 198 -12.02 -8.21 6.48
CA ILE A 198 -12.52 -8.76 5.20
C ILE A 198 -13.94 -8.24 4.91
N THR A 199 -14.82 -8.24 5.91
CA THR A 199 -16.16 -7.67 5.79
C THR A 199 -16.10 -6.18 5.45
N THR A 200 -15.19 -5.43 6.09
CA THR A 200 -14.97 -4.01 5.77
C THR A 200 -14.47 -3.81 4.35
N LEU A 201 -13.56 -4.67 3.86
CA LEU A 201 -13.10 -4.65 2.48
C LEU A 201 -14.27 -4.86 1.50
N PHE A 202 -15.07 -5.91 1.66
CA PHE A 202 -16.20 -6.18 0.77
C PHE A 202 -17.29 -5.12 0.83
N ALA A 203 -17.58 -4.57 2.01
CA ALA A 203 -18.52 -3.47 2.17
C ALA A 203 -18.06 -2.19 1.44
N LYS A 204 -16.74 -1.92 1.40
CA LYS A 204 -16.18 -0.73 0.74
C LYS A 204 -15.90 -0.95 -0.74
N ALA A 205 -15.63 -2.18 -1.17
CA ALA A 205 -15.22 -2.56 -2.52
C ALA A 205 -16.16 -3.62 -3.11
N ASN A 206 -17.44 -3.26 -3.30
CA ASN A 206 -18.47 -4.15 -3.82
C ASN A 206 -18.20 -4.70 -5.23
N ASN A 207 -17.33 -4.04 -6.01
CA ASN A 207 -16.95 -4.43 -7.36
C ASN A 207 -15.64 -5.23 -7.45
N ILE A 208 -15.11 -5.66 -6.30
CA ILE A 208 -13.85 -6.40 -6.28
C ILE A 208 -13.99 -7.74 -7.01
N ARG A 209 -13.05 -8.02 -7.91
CA ARG A 209 -13.00 -9.24 -8.73
C ARG A 209 -11.74 -10.04 -8.52
N TYR A 210 -10.70 -9.43 -7.96
CA TYR A 210 -9.41 -10.07 -7.83
C TYR A 210 -8.76 -9.68 -6.50
N ILE A 211 -8.37 -10.69 -5.72
CA ILE A 211 -7.61 -10.55 -4.48
C ILE A 211 -6.36 -11.41 -4.60
N ASP A 212 -5.21 -10.77 -4.47
CA ASP A 212 -3.91 -11.40 -4.43
C ASP A 212 -3.30 -11.17 -3.05
N GLY A 213 -2.87 -12.22 -2.37
CA GLY A 213 -2.31 -12.05 -1.05
C GLY A 213 -1.88 -13.34 -0.36
N PRO A 214 -1.48 -13.24 0.92
CA PRO A 214 -1.01 -14.39 1.67
C PRO A 214 -2.13 -15.41 1.90
N ARG A 215 -1.78 -16.69 1.97
CA ARG A 215 -2.70 -17.82 2.20
C ARG A 215 -3.75 -17.56 3.28
N VAL A 216 -3.33 -16.95 4.39
CA VAL A 216 -4.19 -16.70 5.55
C VAL A 216 -5.31 -15.71 5.24
N LEU A 217 -5.06 -14.71 4.38
CA LEU A 217 -6.10 -13.81 3.87
C LEU A 217 -7.13 -14.59 3.03
N LEU A 218 -6.64 -15.41 2.10
CA LEU A 218 -7.51 -16.17 1.19
C LEU A 218 -8.36 -17.20 1.95
N LEU A 219 -7.76 -17.91 2.91
CA LEU A 219 -8.47 -18.80 3.84
C LEU A 219 -9.48 -18.05 4.71
N GLY A 220 -9.14 -16.85 5.19
CA GLY A 220 -10.07 -16.00 5.92
C GLY A 220 -11.29 -15.61 5.09
N ILE A 221 -11.09 -15.34 3.79
CA ILE A 221 -12.19 -15.04 2.86
C ILE A 221 -13.08 -16.28 2.67
N LEU A 222 -12.49 -17.44 2.38
CA LEU A 222 -13.26 -18.68 2.23
C LEU A 222 -14.03 -19.02 3.51
N ASN A 223 -13.41 -18.87 4.68
CA ASN A 223 -14.07 -19.10 5.96
C ASN A 223 -15.24 -18.15 6.19
N LEU A 224 -15.09 -16.86 5.87
CA LEU A 224 -16.17 -15.88 5.98
C LEU A 224 -17.35 -16.24 5.07
N LEU A 225 -17.06 -16.61 3.81
CA LEU A 225 -18.06 -16.99 2.82
C LEU A 225 -18.77 -18.31 3.19
N HIS A 226 -18.05 -19.22 3.85
CA HIS A 226 -18.56 -20.50 4.35
C HIS A 226 -19.44 -20.34 5.58
N ALA A 227 -19.08 -19.42 6.50
CA ALA A 227 -19.86 -19.10 7.68
C ALA A 227 -21.17 -18.37 7.34
N HIS A 228 -21.17 -17.59 6.24
CA HIS A 228 -22.32 -16.80 5.80
C HIS A 228 -22.76 -17.14 4.36
N PRO A 229 -23.24 -18.37 4.09
CA PRO A 229 -23.87 -18.70 2.82
C PRO A 229 -25.27 -18.03 2.74
N PRO A 230 -25.92 -18.05 1.57
CA PRO A 230 -26.12 -16.96 0.59
C PRO A 230 -26.83 -15.66 1.04
N SER A 231 -26.99 -15.36 2.34
CA SER A 231 -27.69 -14.15 2.82
C SER A 231 -26.85 -12.86 2.82
N PHE A 232 -25.55 -12.93 2.48
CA PHE A 232 -24.73 -11.74 2.28
C PHE A 232 -25.13 -11.06 0.96
N VAL A 233 -25.97 -10.02 1.06
CA VAL A 233 -26.45 -9.20 -0.08
C VAL A 233 -25.30 -8.57 -0.88
N ASP A 234 -24.09 -8.58 -0.35
CA ASP A 234 -22.89 -7.95 -0.91
C ASP A 234 -21.77 -8.94 -1.31
N LYS A 235 -22.08 -10.22 -1.61
CA LYS A 235 -21.03 -11.15 -2.10
C LYS A 235 -20.42 -10.64 -3.42
N PRO A 236 -19.08 -10.56 -3.54
CA PRO A 236 -18.44 -10.26 -4.81
C PRO A 236 -18.72 -11.40 -5.80
N LYS A 237 -19.26 -11.05 -6.97
CA LYS A 237 -19.52 -11.99 -8.07
C LYS A 237 -18.28 -12.12 -8.94
N GLY A 238 -17.88 -13.34 -9.25
CA GLY A 238 -16.69 -13.60 -10.08
C GLY A 238 -15.40 -13.15 -9.39
N LEU A 239 -15.23 -13.53 -8.12
CA LEU A 239 -14.04 -13.23 -7.33
C LEU A 239 -12.94 -14.27 -7.62
N THR A 240 -11.75 -13.81 -7.98
CA THR A 240 -10.56 -14.65 -8.09
C THR A 240 -9.62 -14.39 -6.92
N LEU A 241 -9.24 -15.46 -6.23
CA LEU A 241 -8.29 -15.46 -5.12
C LEU A 241 -6.97 -16.05 -5.61
N ARG A 242 -5.85 -15.35 -5.41
CA ARG A 242 -4.52 -15.81 -5.83
C ARG A 242 -3.50 -15.73 -4.71
N GLU A 243 -2.69 -16.77 -4.58
CA GLU A 243 -1.47 -16.78 -3.78
C GLU A 243 -0.26 -16.94 -4.72
N ARG A 244 0.61 -15.92 -4.79
CA ARG A 244 1.77 -15.92 -5.69
C ARG A 244 2.82 -16.98 -5.38
N GLU A 245 3.04 -17.27 -4.09
CA GLU A 245 4.17 -18.12 -3.68
C GLU A 245 4.00 -19.57 -4.14
N GLU A 246 2.78 -20.08 -4.10
CA GLU A 246 2.43 -21.45 -4.51
C GLU A 246 1.76 -21.50 -5.90
N ASN A 247 1.75 -20.36 -6.62
CA ASN A 247 1.05 -20.18 -7.90
C ASN A 247 -0.39 -20.74 -7.88
N LEU A 248 -1.10 -20.47 -6.77
CA LEU A 248 -2.44 -20.95 -6.52
C LEU A 248 -3.44 -19.89 -6.97
N GLU A 249 -4.47 -20.32 -7.69
CA GLU A 249 -5.56 -19.48 -8.15
C GLU A 249 -6.89 -20.22 -7.97
N VAL A 250 -7.87 -19.55 -7.36
CA VAL A 250 -9.21 -20.07 -7.11
C VAL A 250 -10.22 -19.04 -7.58
N SER A 251 -11.10 -19.43 -8.51
CA SER A 251 -12.21 -18.59 -8.97
C SER A 251 -13.50 -18.98 -8.28
N LEU A 252 -14.19 -17.98 -7.75
CA LEU A 252 -15.47 -18.06 -7.08
C LEU A 252 -16.53 -17.34 -7.92
N THR A 253 -17.58 -18.06 -8.27
CA THR A 253 -18.78 -17.56 -8.94
C THR A 253 -19.64 -16.70 -8.02
N GLY A 254 -19.60 -16.96 -6.71
CA GLY A 254 -20.47 -16.36 -5.70
C GLY A 254 -21.72 -17.20 -5.37
N ALA A 255 -21.89 -18.35 -6.04
CA ALA A 255 -22.99 -19.28 -5.85
C ALA A 255 -22.58 -20.59 -5.15
N GLU A 256 -21.34 -20.65 -4.64
CA GLU A 256 -20.81 -21.85 -3.99
C GLU A 256 -21.60 -22.23 -2.73
N SER A 257 -21.89 -23.52 -2.59
CA SER A 257 -22.39 -24.10 -1.34
C SER A 257 -21.29 -24.15 -0.27
N ALA A 258 -21.67 -24.34 0.99
CA ALA A 258 -20.72 -24.54 2.07
C ALA A 258 -19.80 -25.76 1.80
N GLU A 259 -20.35 -26.86 1.28
CA GLU A 259 -19.58 -28.04 0.88
C GLU A 259 -18.57 -27.70 -0.23
N GLN A 260 -18.98 -26.97 -1.26
CA GLN A 260 -18.08 -26.54 -2.34
C GLN A 260 -16.96 -25.63 -1.83
N LEU A 261 -17.26 -24.70 -0.92
CA LEU A 261 -16.25 -23.85 -0.29
C LEU A 261 -15.26 -24.67 0.56
N ASN A 262 -15.75 -25.68 1.27
CA ASN A 262 -14.90 -26.60 2.04
C ASN A 262 -14.02 -27.46 1.13
N ASP A 263 -14.55 -27.95 0.00
CA ASP A 263 -13.78 -28.70 -0.98
C ASP A 263 -12.68 -27.84 -1.63
N LEU A 264 -12.97 -26.57 -1.92
CA LEU A 264 -11.95 -25.62 -2.39
C LEU A 264 -10.85 -25.44 -1.33
N ALA A 265 -11.22 -25.25 -0.06
CA ALA A 265 -10.26 -25.15 1.04
C ALA A 265 -9.39 -26.42 1.19
N LEU A 266 -9.99 -27.60 1.07
CA LEU A 266 -9.28 -28.88 1.15
C LEU A 266 -8.35 -29.10 -0.04
N ASN A 267 -8.78 -28.79 -1.25
CA ASN A 267 -8.02 -29.07 -2.47
C ASN A 267 -6.86 -28.09 -2.67
N TYR A 268 -7.13 -26.80 -2.51
CA TYR A 268 -6.15 -25.75 -2.77
C TYR A 268 -5.33 -25.41 -1.52
N PHE A 269 -5.96 -25.43 -0.35
CA PHE A 269 -5.33 -25.00 0.89
C PHE A 269 -5.04 -26.14 1.88
N ARG A 270 -5.41 -27.40 1.58
CA ARG A 270 -5.17 -28.57 2.44
C ARG A 270 -5.71 -28.40 3.87
N VAL A 271 -6.79 -27.64 4.02
CA VAL A 271 -7.43 -27.32 5.31
C VAL A 271 -8.93 -27.49 5.18
N SER A 272 -9.57 -28.08 6.19
CA SER A 272 -11.04 -28.10 6.31
C SER A 272 -11.53 -26.79 6.92
N LEU A 273 -12.58 -26.21 6.36
CA LEU A 273 -13.26 -25.09 6.97
C LEU A 273 -14.08 -25.58 8.19
N PRO A 274 -14.12 -24.81 9.28
CA PRO A 274 -14.93 -25.16 10.44
C PRO A 274 -16.42 -25.16 10.09
N CYS A 275 -17.12 -26.24 10.45
CA CYS A 275 -18.58 -26.29 10.39
C CYS A 275 -19.14 -25.27 11.39
N HIS A 276 -19.75 -24.19 10.90
CA HIS A 276 -20.58 -23.35 11.75
C HIS A 276 -21.87 -24.13 12.06
N ILE A 277 -21.97 -24.65 13.27
CA ILE A 277 -23.25 -25.08 13.84
C ILE A 277 -23.96 -23.78 14.22
N PRO A 278 -25.09 -23.42 13.58
CA PRO A 278 -25.86 -22.26 14.02
C PRO A 278 -26.35 -22.51 15.45
N LEU A 279 -26.05 -21.56 16.35
CA LEU A 279 -26.65 -21.46 17.68
C LEU A 279 -28.07 -20.92 17.58
#